data_AF-A0A6B2SS09-F1
#
_entry.id   AF-A0A6B2SS09-F1
#
_cell.length_a   1.000
_cell.length_b   1.000
_cell.length_c   1.000
_cell.angle_alpha   90.00
_cell.angle_beta   90.00
_cell.angle_gamma   90.00
#
_symmetry.space_group_name_H-M   'P 1'
#
loop_
_entity.id
_entity.type
_entity.pdbx_description
1 polymer ?
#
loop_
_entity_poly.entity_id
_entity_poly.type
_entity_poly.pdbx_seq_one_letter_code
_entity_poly.pdbx_strand_id
1 'polypeptide(L)'
;EAATLTRRMLDAVPAGPSGAEVREWADGCSVAALQVHRLLDTAPGDGTDAAATLTSPLVAAELRRQVRILELLADKGAGPAGGLRQALDVSMEGRRVLRAVMSRRARVRR
;
A
#
# COMPACT_ATOMS: atom_id res chain seq x y z
N GLU A 1 15.61 3.72 -1.88
CA GLU A 1 14.51 4.69 -1.81
C GLU A 1 13.23 4.13 -1.18
N ALA A 2 12.59 3.09 -1.75
CA ALA A 2 11.37 2.50 -1.19
C ALA A 2 11.47 2.13 0.31
N ALA A 3 12.57 1.47 0.73
CA ALA A 3 12.82 1.14 2.13
C ALA A 3 12.95 2.38 3.04
N THR A 4 13.45 3.50 2.51
CA THR A 4 13.57 4.76 3.26
C THR A 4 12.20 5.41 3.44
N LEU A 5 11.33 5.37 2.42
CA LEU A 5 9.94 5.81 2.56
C LEU A 5 9.20 5.01 3.63
N THR A 6 9.33 3.67 3.60
CA THR A 6 8.70 2.81 4.62
C THR A 6 9.23 3.09 6.03
N ARG A 7 10.54 3.31 6.22
CA ARG A 7 11.07 3.68 7.54
C ARG A 7 10.49 5.02 8.02
N ARG A 8 10.45 6.04 7.17
CA ARG A 8 9.84 7.33 7.52
C ARG A 8 8.37 7.20 7.96
N MET A 9 7.59 6.32 7.33
CA MET A 9 6.22 6.04 7.77
C MET A 9 6.18 5.48 9.20
N LEU A 10 7.11 4.59 9.55
CA LEU A 10 7.19 3.98 10.89
C LEU A 10 7.71 4.97 11.93
N ASP A 11 8.68 5.80 11.56
CA ASP A 11 9.25 6.81 12.45
C ASP A 11 8.25 7.93 12.77
N ALA A 12 7.25 8.15 11.90
CA ALA A 12 6.20 9.15 12.05
C ALA A 12 4.95 8.64 12.79
N VAL A 13 4.97 7.44 13.38
CA VAL A 13 3.83 6.90 14.13
C VAL A 13 3.48 7.85 15.30
N PRO A 14 2.23 8.30 15.42
CA PRO A 14 1.81 9.15 16.54
C PRO A 14 2.01 8.44 17.88
N ALA A 15 2.45 9.21 18.89
CA ALA A 15 2.68 8.68 20.24
C ALA A 15 1.39 8.26 20.97
N GLY A 16 0.24 8.80 20.56
CA GLY A 16 -1.07 8.48 21.12
C GLY A 16 -2.13 8.27 20.03
N PRO A 17 -3.24 7.60 20.36
CA PRO A 17 -4.31 7.29 19.40
C PRO A 17 -5.24 8.49 19.18
N SER A 18 -4.71 9.71 19.05
CA SER A 18 -5.54 10.89 18.81
C SER A 18 -6.09 10.85 17.38
N GLY A 19 -7.38 11.13 17.22
CA GLY A 19 -8.03 10.97 15.93
C GLY A 19 -7.44 11.85 14.82
N ALA A 20 -6.92 13.03 15.14
CA ALA A 20 -6.35 13.94 14.14
C ALA A 20 -4.95 13.49 13.69
N GLU A 21 -4.05 13.19 14.63
CA GLU A 21 -2.69 12.74 14.31
C GLU A 21 -2.70 11.39 13.60
N VAL A 22 -3.59 10.47 14.00
CA VAL A 22 -3.74 9.18 13.33
C VAL A 22 -4.27 9.34 11.90
N ARG A 23 -5.18 10.29 11.64
CA ARG A 23 -5.67 10.57 10.28
C ARG A 23 -4.57 11.14 9.40
N GLU A 24 -3.84 12.15 9.87
CA GLU A 24 -2.74 12.75 9.12
C GLU A 24 -1.64 11.71 8.80
N TRP A 25 -1.28 10.89 9.79
CA TRP A 25 -0.33 9.79 9.59
C TRP A 25 -0.85 8.74 8.59
N ALA A 26 -2.13 8.39 8.64
CA ALA A 26 -2.75 7.44 7.71
C ALA A 26 -2.79 7.97 6.26
N ASP A 27 -3.06 9.27 6.07
CA ASP A 27 -3.03 9.92 4.76
C ASP A 27 -1.61 9.90 4.19
N GLY A 28 -0.62 10.28 5.00
CA GLY A 28 0.80 10.19 4.64
C GLY A 28 1.23 8.76 4.29
N CYS A 29 0.77 7.77 5.05
CA CYS A 29 1.01 6.36 4.77
C CYS A 29 0.40 5.92 3.43
N SER A 30 -0.80 6.37 3.11
CA SER A 30 -1.51 6.03 1.86
C SER A 30 -0.77 6.58 0.64
N VAL A 31 -0.29 7.83 0.70
CA VAL A 31 0.53 8.44 -0.35
C VAL A 31 1.89 7.75 -0.48
N ALA A 32 2.57 7.48 0.63
CA ALA A 32 3.86 6.81 0.62
C ALA A 32 3.77 5.39 0.05
N ALA A 33 2.70 4.65 0.34
CA ALA A 33 2.45 3.34 -0.23
C ALA A 33 2.35 3.40 -1.75
N LEU A 34 1.63 4.37 -2.32
CA LEU A 34 1.54 4.56 -3.78
C LEU A 34 2.92 4.86 -4.39
N GLN A 35 3.72 5.72 -3.76
CA GLN A 35 5.07 6.01 -4.21
C GLN A 35 5.98 4.78 -4.16
N VAL A 36 5.88 3.96 -3.12
CA VAL A 36 6.63 2.69 -3.04
C VAL A 36 6.25 1.76 -4.19
N HIS A 37 4.96 1.58 -4.48
CA HIS A 37 4.51 0.72 -5.58
C HIS A 37 4.97 1.26 -6.94
N ARG A 38 4.97 2.58 -7.15
CA ARG A 38 5.53 3.22 -8.34
C ARG A 38 7.03 2.95 -8.51
N LEU A 39 7.82 3.06 -7.44
CA LEU A 39 9.25 2.76 -7.47
C LEU A 39 9.52 1.28 -7.78
N LEU A 40 8.61 0.40 -7.38
CA LEU A 40 8.70 -1.04 -7.67
C LEU A 40 8.26 -1.40 -9.09
N ASP A 41 7.39 -0.60 -9.72
CA ASP A 41 6.97 -0.70 -11.13
C ASP A 41 7.97 -0.08 -12.12
N THR A 42 8.88 0.79 -11.67
CA THR A 42 9.81 1.54 -12.56
C THR A 42 11.26 1.09 -12.45
N ALA A 43 11.57 0.15 -11.55
CA ALA A 43 12.91 -0.39 -11.43
C ALA A 43 13.28 -1.19 -12.70
N PRO A 44 14.55 -1.31 -13.14
CA PRO A 44 14.88 -2.00 -14.39
C PRO A 44 14.49 -3.50 -14.40
N GLY A 45 13.93 -4.02 -15.50
CA GLY A 45 13.60 -5.45 -15.70
C GLY A 45 12.16 -5.74 -16.18
N ASP A 46 11.32 -4.72 -16.25
CA ASP A 46 9.97 -4.72 -16.79
C ASP A 46 9.95 -3.73 -17.94
N GLY A 47 9.72 -4.22 -19.16
CA GLY A 47 9.67 -3.43 -20.40
C GLY A 47 8.44 -2.52 -20.48
N THR A 48 8.05 -1.89 -19.37
CA THR A 48 6.92 -0.99 -19.28
C THR A 48 7.43 0.42 -19.44
N ASP A 49 7.01 1.11 -20.51
CA ASP A 49 7.30 2.52 -20.74
C ASP A 49 6.94 3.36 -19.51
N ALA A 50 7.87 4.21 -19.09
CA ALA A 50 7.78 5.07 -17.90
C ALA A 50 6.65 6.13 -17.96
N ALA A 51 5.87 6.17 -19.04
CA ALA A 51 4.94 7.24 -19.37
C ALA A 51 3.55 7.15 -18.69
N ALA A 52 3.27 6.11 -17.88
CA ALA A 52 1.95 5.90 -17.28
C ALA A 52 2.00 5.69 -15.76
N THR A 53 2.41 6.73 -15.02
CA THR A 53 2.73 6.70 -13.57
C THR A 53 1.56 6.51 -12.60
N LEU A 54 0.32 6.64 -13.08
CA LEU A 54 -0.92 6.28 -12.34
C LEU A 54 -1.58 5.00 -12.88
N THR A 55 -1.08 4.49 -14.00
CA THR A 55 -1.64 3.35 -14.74
C THR A 55 -0.78 2.10 -14.59
N SER A 56 0.35 2.21 -13.86
CA SER A 56 1.22 1.08 -13.60
C SER A 56 0.50 0.03 -12.73
N PRO A 57 0.64 -1.27 -13.03
CA PRO A 57 -0.22 -2.30 -12.44
C PRO A 57 -0.21 -2.34 -10.90
N LEU A 58 0.95 -2.10 -10.26
CA LEU A 58 1.02 -2.09 -8.80
C LEU A 58 0.38 -0.84 -8.19
N VAL A 59 0.56 0.33 -8.81
CA VAL A 59 -0.10 1.57 -8.35
C VAL A 59 -1.62 1.44 -8.45
N ALA A 60 -2.12 0.93 -9.58
CA ALA A 60 -3.56 0.72 -9.77
C ALA A 60 -4.13 -0.32 -8.79
N ALA A 61 -3.38 -1.39 -8.50
CA ALA A 61 -3.78 -2.38 -7.52
C ALA A 61 -3.79 -1.82 -6.09
N GLU A 62 -2.79 -1.02 -5.73
CA GLU A 62 -2.73 -0.38 -4.41
C GLU A 62 -3.85 0.63 -4.19
N LEU A 63 -4.19 1.45 -5.21
CA LEU A 63 -5.34 2.35 -5.13
C LEU A 63 -6.65 1.60 -4.87
N ARG A 64 -6.90 0.50 -5.60
CA ARG A 64 -8.08 -0.36 -5.36
C ARG A 64 -8.10 -0.94 -3.96
N ARG A 65 -6.93 -1.35 -3.43
CA ARG A 65 -6.80 -1.87 -2.06
C ARG A 65 -7.14 -0.81 -1.02
N GLN A 66 -6.63 0.41 -1.18
CA GLN A 66 -6.91 1.53 -0.25
C GLN A 66 -8.40 1.88 -0.25
N VAL A 67 -9.01 2.03 -1.43
CA VAL A 67 -10.47 2.26 -1.56
C VAL A 67 -11.24 1.15 -0.87
N ARG A 68 -10.88 -0.11 -1.12
CA ARG A 68 -11.54 -1.26 -0.49
C ARG A 68 -11.46 -1.23 1.04
N ILE A 69 -10.32 -0.84 1.60
CA ILE A 69 -10.19 -0.72 3.06
C ILE A 69 -11.12 0.36 3.61
N LEU A 70 -11.21 1.51 2.93
CA LEU A 70 -12.11 2.58 3.35
C LEU A 70 -13.58 2.14 3.29
N GLU A 71 -13.99 1.42 2.24
CA GLU A 71 -15.33 0.83 2.15
C GLU A 71 -15.61 -0.12 3.32
N LEU A 72 -14.67 -1.02 3.63
CA LEU A 72 -14.80 -2.00 4.70
C LEU A 72 -14.90 -1.34 6.09
N LEU A 73 -14.14 -0.26 6.31
CA LEU A 73 -14.16 0.47 7.58
C LEU A 73 -15.37 1.40 7.71
N ALA A 74 -15.93 1.86 6.58
CA ALA A 74 -17.15 2.68 6.55
C ALA A 74 -18.42 1.83 6.72
N ASP A 75 -18.37 0.53 6.46
CA ASP A 75 -19.52 -0.38 6.62
C ASP A 75 -19.90 -0.53 8.10
N LYS A 76 -20.99 0.16 8.46
CA LYS A 76 -21.56 0.13 9.82
C LYS A 76 -22.31 -1.18 10.12
N GLY A 77 -22.61 -1.99 9.11
CA GLY A 77 -23.39 -3.23 9.21
C GLY A 77 -22.60 -4.44 9.70
N ALA A 78 -21.28 -4.45 9.52
CA ALA A 78 -20.40 -5.56 9.95
C ALA A 78 -20.05 -5.55 11.46
N GLY A 79 -20.52 -4.53 12.20
CA GLY A 79 -20.08 -4.23 13.57
C GLY A 79 -18.62 -3.72 13.63
N PRO A 80 -18.20 -3.09 14.74
CA PRO A 80 -16.90 -2.41 14.83
C PRO A 80 -15.68 -3.31 14.54
N ALA A 81 -15.79 -4.60 14.88
CA ALA A 81 -14.71 -5.57 14.69
C ALA A 81 -14.71 -6.27 13.32
N GLY A 82 -15.86 -6.30 12.62
CA GLY A 82 -16.01 -7.00 11.35
C GLY A 82 -15.27 -6.30 10.21
N GLY A 83 -15.49 -4.99 10.07
CA GLY A 83 -14.80 -4.17 9.07
C GLY A 83 -13.28 -4.15 9.25
N LEU A 84 -12.81 -4.06 10.51
CA LEU A 84 -11.37 -4.07 10.80
C LEU A 84 -10.71 -5.41 10.44
N ARG A 85 -11.34 -6.55 10.78
CA ARG A 85 -10.80 -7.87 10.42
C ARG A 85 -10.68 -8.02 8.90
N GLN A 86 -11.71 -7.63 8.16
CA GLN A 86 -11.70 -7.71 6.70
C GLN A 86 -10.62 -6.78 6.09
N ALA A 87 -10.42 -5.58 6.64
CA ALA A 87 -9.35 -4.69 6.20
C ALA A 87 -7.95 -5.27 6.45
N LEU A 88 -7.75 -6.00 7.55
CA LEU A 88 -6.50 -6.73 7.83
C LEU A 88 -6.28 -7.87 6.84
N ASP A 89 -7.32 -8.63 6.50
CA ASP A 89 -7.24 -9.72 5.52
C ASP A 89 -6.82 -9.20 4.14
N VAL A 90 -7.44 -8.11 3.66
CA VAL A 90 -7.05 -7.44 2.40
C VAL A 90 -5.60 -6.94 2.45
N SER A 91 -5.14 -6.45 3.61
CA SER A 91 -3.75 -6.00 3.79
C SER A 91 -2.74 -7.16 3.79
N MET A 92 -3.12 -8.31 4.32
CA MET A 92 -2.30 -9.54 4.26
C MET A 92 -2.20 -10.08 2.84
N GLU A 93 -3.29 -10.05 2.08
CA GLU A 93 -3.29 -10.47 0.69
C GLU A 93 -2.40 -9.56 -0.16
N GLY A 94 -2.52 -8.23 0.00
CA GLY A 94 -1.64 -7.27 -0.68
C GLY A 94 -0.14 -7.56 -0.42
N ARG A 95 0.22 -7.94 0.82
CA ARG A 95 1.59 -8.35 1.16
C ARG A 95 2.03 -9.61 0.43
N ARG A 96 1.16 -10.60 0.26
CA ARG A 96 1.45 -11.84 -0.48
C ARG A 96 1.70 -11.54 -1.96
N VAL A 97 0.84 -10.73 -2.58
CA VAL A 97 0.99 -10.28 -3.97
C VAL A 97 2.32 -9.56 -4.18
N LEU A 98 2.66 -8.61 -3.31
CA LEU A 98 3.90 -7.83 -3.44
C LEU A 98 5.15 -8.74 -3.33
N ARG A 99 5.15 -9.72 -2.41
CA ARG A 99 6.23 -10.72 -2.30
C ARG A 99 6.37 -11.56 -3.57
N ALA A 100 5.25 -11.99 -4.15
CA ALA A 100 5.25 -12.76 -5.40
C ALA A 100 5.83 -11.96 -6.57
N VAL A 101 5.46 -10.68 -6.68
CA VAL A 101 5.99 -9.76 -7.70
C VAL A 101 7.50 -9.57 -7.53
N MET A 102 7.97 -9.31 -6.31
CA MET A 102 9.40 -9.16 -6.02
C MET A 102 10.19 -10.43 -6.33
N SER A 103 9.65 -11.61 -6.00
CA SER A 103 10.26 -12.91 -6.35
C SER A 103 10.35 -13.13 -7.86
N ARG A 104 9.29 -12.78 -8.62
CA ARG A 104 9.31 -12.83 -10.09
C ARG A 104 10.39 -11.91 -10.66
N ARG A 105 10.49 -10.67 -10.17
CA ARG A 105 11.53 -9.71 -10.62
C ARG A 105 12.94 -10.21 -10.32
N ALA A 106 13.19 -10.74 -9.13
CA ALA A 106 14.50 -11.26 -8.76
C ALA A 106 14.95 -12.41 -9.68
N ARG A 107 14.01 -13.20 -10.22
CA ARG A 107 14.29 -14.24 -11.21
C ARG A 107 14.57 -13.71 -12.61
N VAL A 108 13.87 -12.65 -13.04
CA VAL A 108 14.10 -12.02 -14.36
C VAL A 108 15.44 -11.28 -14.42
N ARG A 109 15.96 -10.84 -13.26
CA ARG A 109 17.25 -10.14 -13.15
C ARG A 109 18.47 -11.07 -13.02
N ARG A 110 18.26 -12.38 -12.87
CA ARG A 110 19.34 -13.39 -12.84
C ARG A 110 19.60 -13.88 -14.25
#